data_AF-A0A1H7RL92-F1
#
_entry.id   AF-A0A1H7RL92-F1
#
_cell.length_a   1.000
_cell.length_b   1.000
_cell.length_c   1.000
_cell.angle_alpha   90.00
_cell.angle_beta   90.00
_cell.angle_gamma   90.00
#
_symmetry.space_group_name_H-M   'P 1'
#
loop_
_entity.id
_entity.type
_entity.pdbx_description
1 polymer ?
#
loop_
_entity_poly.entity_id
_entity_poly.type
_entity_poly.pdbx_seq_one_letter_code
_entity_poly.pdbx_strand_id
1 'polypeptide(L)'
;MRHIRATFATSSLAFFLNAPVIAGEDPTAYALEHAAKAQAHGDDGRTKEMLEHAEESLRHARASEKRHAEQREHMAEAVKHLEKSIDHGKAGQGRVANKHVYDALVEIRKSTSSD
;
A
#
# COMPACT_ATOMS: atom_id res chain seq x y z
N MET A 1 -14.44 38.42 -22.78
CA MET A 1 -14.94 37.45 -21.78
C MET A 1 -15.47 36.21 -22.48
N ARG A 2 -14.82 35.06 -22.32
CA ARG A 2 -15.49 33.74 -22.32
C ARG A 2 -14.46 32.67 -21.92
N HIS A 3 -14.66 32.12 -20.73
CA HIS A 3 -13.83 31.05 -20.17
C HIS A 3 -14.21 29.74 -20.86
N ILE A 4 -13.26 29.12 -21.56
CA ILE A 4 -13.37 27.73 -21.99
C ILE A 4 -12.92 26.89 -20.80
N ARG A 5 -13.90 26.31 -20.09
CA ARG A 5 -13.66 25.31 -19.06
C ARG A 5 -13.31 24.00 -19.76
N ALA A 6 -12.02 23.72 -19.90
CA ALA A 6 -11.55 22.40 -20.32
C ALA A 6 -11.53 21.49 -19.09
N THR A 7 -12.57 20.69 -18.95
CA THR A 7 -12.68 19.61 -17.95
C THR A 7 -11.67 18.53 -18.37
N PHE A 8 -10.56 18.40 -17.63
CA PHE A 8 -9.71 17.22 -17.75
C PHE A 8 -10.42 16.08 -17.02
N ALA A 9 -11.11 15.24 -17.78
CA ALA A 9 -11.51 13.91 -17.32
C ALA A 9 -10.26 13.04 -17.28
N THR A 10 -9.57 13.04 -16.14
CA THR A 10 -8.47 12.11 -15.87
C THR A 10 -9.08 10.73 -15.70
N SER A 11 -9.05 9.96 -16.77
CA SER A 11 -9.48 8.57 -16.79
C SER A 11 -8.44 7.74 -16.03
N SER A 12 -8.61 7.58 -14.72
CA SER A 12 -7.84 6.62 -13.93
C SER A 12 -8.33 5.22 -14.26
N LEU A 13 -7.77 4.63 -15.32
CA LEU A 13 -7.93 3.23 -15.64
C LEU A 13 -7.29 2.41 -14.51
N ALA A 14 -8.10 1.93 -13.57
CA ALA A 14 -7.67 0.94 -12.59
C ALA A 14 -7.26 -0.33 -13.35
N PHE A 15 -5.96 -0.54 -13.47
CA PHE A 15 -5.39 -1.76 -14.03
C PHE A 15 -5.71 -2.91 -13.08
N PHE A 16 -6.60 -3.80 -13.49
CA PHE A 16 -6.96 -4.99 -12.73
C PHE A 16 -5.72 -5.88 -12.55
N LEU A 17 -5.19 -5.91 -11.32
CA LEU A 17 -4.13 -6.83 -10.92
C LEU A 17 -4.70 -8.26 -10.91
N ASN A 18 -4.39 -9.04 -11.94
CA ASN A 18 -4.53 -10.49 -11.94
C ASN A 18 -3.37 -11.09 -11.12
N ALA A 19 -3.52 -11.14 -9.80
CA ALA A 19 -2.62 -11.93 -8.96
C ALA A 19 -3.06 -13.41 -9.01
N PRO A 20 -2.16 -14.38 -9.24
CA PRO A 20 -2.50 -15.78 -9.10
C PRO A 20 -2.94 -16.06 -7.66
N VAL A 21 -4.08 -16.73 -7.49
CA VAL A 21 -4.52 -17.25 -6.20
C VAL A 21 -3.56 -18.37 -5.80
N ILE A 22 -2.55 -18.03 -5.00
CA ILE A 22 -1.68 -19.02 -4.36
C ILE A 22 -2.53 -19.71 -3.29
N ALA A 23 -2.75 -21.01 -3.47
CA ALA A 23 -3.50 -21.84 -2.54
C ALA A 23 -2.70 -22.00 -1.23
N GLY A 24 -3.09 -21.19 -0.25
CA GLY A 24 -2.47 -21.04 1.07
C GLY A 24 -2.46 -19.55 1.41
N GLU A 25 -3.10 -19.15 2.51
CA GLU A 25 -3.18 -17.74 2.95
C GLU A 25 -1.76 -17.21 3.25
N ASP A 26 -1.04 -16.78 2.21
CA ASP A 26 0.29 -16.18 2.32
C ASP A 26 0.13 -14.75 2.85
N PRO A 27 0.62 -14.46 4.07
CA PRO A 27 0.55 -13.12 4.61
C PRO A 27 1.25 -12.09 3.71
N THR A 28 2.25 -12.49 2.91
CA THR A 28 2.90 -11.58 1.95
C THR A 28 1.94 -11.10 0.87
N ALA A 29 1.13 -12.01 0.30
CA ALA A 29 0.15 -11.67 -0.72
C ALA A 29 -0.93 -10.69 -0.19
N TYR A 30 -1.42 -10.92 1.02
CA TYR A 30 -2.39 -10.01 1.66
C TYR A 30 -1.76 -8.66 2.04
N ALA A 31 -0.51 -8.65 2.51
CA ALA A 31 0.20 -7.39 2.77
C ALA A 31 0.30 -6.54 1.50
N LEU A 32 0.62 -7.18 0.36
CA LEU A 32 0.70 -6.54 -0.95
C LEU A 32 -0.65 -6.00 -1.42
N GLU A 33 -1.71 -6.82 -1.33
CA GLU A 33 -3.06 -6.42 -1.73
C GLU A 33 -3.55 -5.19 -0.96
N HIS A 34 -3.44 -5.23 0.38
CA HIS A 34 -3.89 -4.12 1.22
C HIS A 34 -3.00 -2.87 1.05
N ALA A 35 -1.69 -3.01 0.88
CA ALA A 35 -0.82 -1.87 0.58
C ALA A 35 -1.19 -1.20 -0.76
N ALA A 36 -1.54 -2.00 -1.78
CA ALA A 36 -1.96 -1.47 -3.08
C ALA A 36 -3.31 -0.75 -3.00
N LYS A 37 -4.28 -1.29 -2.25
CA LYS A 37 -5.57 -0.60 -2.00
C LYS A 37 -5.37 0.69 -1.21
N ALA A 38 -4.52 0.65 -0.17
CA ALA A 38 -4.18 1.83 0.60
C ALA A 38 -3.58 2.92 -0.30
N GLN A 39 -2.64 2.57 -1.19
CA GLN A 39 -2.03 3.51 -2.13
C GLN A 39 -3.08 4.14 -3.05
N ALA A 40 -3.98 3.33 -3.63
CA ALA A 40 -5.03 3.83 -4.50
C ALA A 40 -5.95 4.83 -3.79
N HIS A 41 -6.40 4.52 -2.56
CA HIS A 41 -7.17 5.46 -1.76
C HIS A 41 -6.38 6.72 -1.37
N GLY A 42 -5.10 6.58 -1.05
CA GLY A 42 -4.23 7.70 -0.72
C GLY A 42 -3.99 8.64 -1.90
N ASP A 43 -3.86 8.10 -3.11
CA ASP A 43 -3.75 8.86 -4.37
C ASP A 43 -5.04 9.64 -4.66
N ASP A 44 -6.20 9.09 -4.29
CA ASP A 44 -7.51 9.76 -4.34
C ASP A 44 -7.75 10.73 -3.17
N GLY A 45 -6.82 10.87 -2.23
CA GLY A 45 -6.96 11.71 -1.03
C GLY A 45 -7.90 11.15 0.03
N ARG A 46 -8.35 9.90 -0.11
CA ARG A 46 -9.28 9.20 0.78
C ARG A 46 -8.53 8.62 1.97
N THR A 47 -8.07 9.52 2.85
CA THR A 47 -7.14 9.21 3.95
C THR A 47 -7.71 8.18 4.94
N LYS A 48 -9.04 8.14 5.13
CA LYS A 48 -9.67 7.17 6.04
C LYS A 48 -9.57 5.74 5.48
N GLU A 49 -10.01 5.52 4.25
CA GLU A 49 -9.94 4.21 3.58
C GLU A 49 -8.48 3.78 3.35
N MET A 50 -7.58 4.74 3.07
CA MET A 50 -6.13 4.49 3.02
C MET A 50 -5.61 3.94 4.35
N LEU A 51 -6.00 4.53 5.49
CA LEU A 51 -5.57 4.07 6.82
C LEU A 51 -6.11 2.67 7.15
N GLU A 52 -7.38 2.40 6.83
CA GLU A 52 -7.99 1.08 7.05
C GLU A 52 -7.16 -0.02 6.38
N HIS A 53 -6.83 0.15 5.09
CA HIS A 53 -6.00 -0.82 4.39
C HIS A 53 -4.53 -0.80 4.78
N ALA A 54 -3.96 0.34 5.21
CA ALA A 54 -2.59 0.38 5.75
C ALA A 54 -2.48 -0.45 7.04
N GLU A 55 -3.48 -0.41 7.93
CA GLU A 55 -3.52 -1.22 9.15
C GLU A 55 -3.65 -2.72 8.85
N GLU A 56 -4.45 -3.09 7.84
CA GLU A 56 -4.55 -4.49 7.38
C GLU A 56 -3.25 -4.98 6.76
N SER A 57 -2.61 -4.16 5.91
CA SER A 57 -1.30 -4.47 5.35
C SER A 57 -0.26 -4.67 6.44
N LEU A 58 -0.23 -3.81 7.46
CA LEU A 58 0.69 -3.91 8.60
C LEU A 58 0.53 -5.22 9.36
N ARG A 59 -0.71 -5.65 9.61
CA ARG A 59 -0.99 -6.95 10.26
C ARG A 59 -0.36 -8.10 9.48
N HIS A 60 -0.55 -8.11 8.16
CA HIS A 60 -0.06 -9.16 7.28
C HIS A 60 1.46 -9.11 7.08
N ALA A 61 2.04 -7.91 6.94
CA ALA A 61 3.49 -7.72 6.84
C ALA A 61 4.22 -8.24 8.08
N ARG A 62 3.72 -7.94 9.29
CA ARG A 62 4.27 -8.48 10.55
C ARG A 62 4.12 -10.01 10.68
N ALA A 63 3.12 -10.60 10.04
CA ALA A 63 2.97 -12.05 10.00
C ALA A 63 3.95 -12.68 8.99
N SER A 64 4.18 -12.04 7.84
CA SER A 64 5.15 -12.47 6.83
C SER A 64 6.59 -12.40 7.34
N GLU A 65 6.97 -11.28 7.98
CA GLU A 65 8.30 -11.05 8.58
C GLU A 65 8.76 -12.21 9.48
N LYS A 66 7.81 -12.81 10.21
CA LYS A 66 8.07 -13.92 11.13
C LYS A 66 8.23 -15.27 10.42
N ARG A 67 7.60 -15.45 9.26
CA ARG A 67 7.52 -16.74 8.55
C ARG A 67 8.66 -16.95 7.56
N HIS A 68 9.13 -15.89 6.90
CA HIS A 68 10.09 -16.00 5.81
C HIS A 68 11.39 -15.30 6.16
N ALA A 69 12.48 -16.06 6.37
CA ALA A 69 13.78 -15.51 6.72
C ALA A 69 14.37 -14.66 5.58
N GLU A 70 14.22 -15.10 4.33
CA GLU A 70 14.68 -14.42 3.12
C GLU A 70 13.92 -13.13 2.81
N GLN A 71 12.63 -13.07 3.13
CA GLN A 71 11.79 -11.87 2.90
C GLN A 71 11.86 -10.86 4.06
N ARG A 72 12.49 -11.24 5.18
CA ARG A 72 12.41 -10.51 6.46
C ARG A 72 12.90 -9.08 6.39
N GLU A 73 14.02 -8.82 5.70
CA GLU A 73 14.61 -7.48 5.65
C GLU A 73 13.66 -6.47 5.00
N HIS A 74 13.18 -6.79 3.80
CA HIS A 74 12.22 -5.96 3.08
C HIS A 74 10.87 -5.87 3.82
N MET A 75 10.40 -6.97 4.42
CA MET A 75 9.18 -6.92 5.23
C MET A 75 9.31 -6.04 6.48
N ALA A 76 10.47 -6.04 7.14
CA ALA A 76 10.71 -5.17 8.29
C ALA A 76 10.71 -3.68 7.90
N GLU A 77 11.28 -3.33 6.74
CA GLU A 77 11.21 -1.95 6.22
C GLU A 77 9.78 -1.57 5.80
N ALA A 78 9.03 -2.49 5.18
CA ALA A 78 7.62 -2.28 4.88
C ALA A 78 6.80 -2.00 6.15
N VAL A 79 7.02 -2.77 7.23
CA VAL A 79 6.39 -2.56 8.53
C VAL A 79 6.65 -1.16 9.06
N LYS A 80 7.91 -0.70 9.06
CA LYS A 80 8.28 0.66 9.51
C LYS A 80 7.57 1.74 8.70
N HIS A 81 7.47 1.57 7.39
CA HIS A 81 6.78 2.51 6.52
C HIS A 81 5.27 2.53 6.77
N LEU A 82 4.64 1.37 6.96
CA LEU A 82 3.21 1.29 7.29
C LEU A 82 2.90 1.93 8.64
N GLU A 83 3.74 1.73 9.66
CA GLU A 83 3.61 2.41 10.95
C GLU A 83 3.66 3.94 10.81
N LYS A 84 4.66 4.46 10.09
CA LYS A 84 4.76 5.89 9.79
C LYS A 84 3.57 6.41 9.00
N SER A 85 3.08 5.64 8.03
CA SER A 85 1.87 6.00 7.28
C SER A 85 0.67 6.17 8.21
N ILE A 86 0.47 5.22 9.13
CA ILE A 86 -0.63 5.25 10.08
C ILE A 86 -0.51 6.45 11.02
N ASP A 87 0.69 6.72 11.56
CA ASP A 87 0.93 7.86 12.44
C ASP A 87 0.66 9.19 11.74
N HIS A 88 1.23 9.40 10.55
CA HIS A 88 1.02 10.61 9.76
C HIS A 88 -0.46 10.75 9.33
N GLY A 89 -1.12 9.67 8.95
CA GLY A 89 -2.52 9.71 8.51
C GLY A 89 -3.46 10.04 9.66
N LYS A 90 -3.24 9.48 10.86
CA LYS A 90 -3.97 9.82 12.08
C LYS A 90 -3.75 11.27 12.51
N ALA A 91 -2.59 11.85 12.19
CA ALA A 91 -2.30 13.27 12.37
C ALA A 91 -2.89 14.19 11.28
N GLY A 92 -3.71 13.66 10.35
CA GLY A 92 -4.29 14.42 9.24
C GLY A 92 -3.31 14.75 8.11
N GLN A 93 -2.12 14.15 8.11
CA GLN A 93 -1.07 14.37 7.11
C GLN A 93 -1.17 13.34 5.98
N GLY A 94 -2.35 13.22 5.37
CA GLY A 94 -2.69 12.16 4.41
C GLY A 94 -1.72 12.03 3.22
N ARG A 95 -1.16 13.14 2.73
CA ARG A 95 -0.14 13.12 1.65
C ARG A 95 1.18 12.48 2.09
N VAL A 96 1.63 12.78 3.32
CA VAL A 96 2.85 12.20 3.89
C VAL A 96 2.62 10.72 4.19
N ALA A 97 1.44 10.39 4.72
CA ALA A 97 1.03 9.01 4.94
C ALA A 97 1.03 8.19 3.65
N ASN A 98 0.42 8.70 2.57
CA ASN A 98 0.40 8.03 1.28
C ASN A 98 1.81 7.80 0.71
N LYS A 99 2.75 8.75 0.90
CA LYS A 99 4.16 8.52 0.53
C LYS A 99 4.73 7.28 1.24
N HIS A 100 4.43 7.12 2.52
CA HIS A 100 4.88 5.96 3.28
C HIS A 100 4.15 4.66 2.89
N VAL A 101 2.88 4.72 2.48
CA VAL A 101 2.23 3.55 1.85
C VAL A 101 2.97 3.13 0.58
N TYR A 102 3.33 4.08 -0.27
CA TYR A 102 4.09 3.80 -1.50
C TYR A 102 5.43 3.14 -1.19
N ASP A 103 6.19 3.70 -0.25
CA ASP A 103 7.48 3.16 0.17
C ASP A 103 7.31 1.71 0.71
N ALA A 104 6.28 1.46 1.52
CA ALA A 104 5.97 0.11 2.01
C ALA A 104 5.61 -0.86 0.88
N LEU A 105 4.78 -0.42 -0.09
CA LEU A 105 4.38 -1.22 -1.24
C LEU A 105 5.60 -1.65 -2.08
N VAL A 106 6.58 -0.76 -2.24
CA VAL A 106 7.84 -1.07 -2.92
C VAL A 106 8.62 -2.15 -2.17
N GLU A 107 8.77 -2.03 -0.86
CA GLU A 107 9.49 -3.03 -0.06
C GLU A 107 8.79 -4.40 -0.05
N ILE A 108 7.45 -4.45 0.06
CA ILE A 108 6.70 -5.70 -0.03
C ILE A 108 6.95 -6.40 -1.39
N ARG A 109 7.01 -5.65 -2.49
CA ARG A 109 7.31 -6.22 -3.82
C ARG A 109 8.75 -6.73 -3.93
N LYS A 110 9.72 -6.06 -3.32
CA LYS A 110 11.11 -6.55 -3.26
C LYS A 110 11.20 -7.87 -2.48
N SER A 111 10.44 -7.98 -1.39
CA SER A 111 10.38 -9.20 -0.58
C SER A 111 9.88 -10.43 -1.38
N THR A 112 9.10 -10.23 -2.44
CA THR A 112 8.61 -11.32 -3.30
C THR A 112 9.46 -11.58 -4.55
N SER A 113 10.45 -10.75 -4.84
CA SER A 113 11.25 -10.79 -6.08
C SER A 113 12.71 -11.17 -5.88
N SER A 114 13.06 -11.68 -4.70
CA SER A 114 14.41 -12.18 -4.42
C SER A 114 14.51 -13.64 -4.90
N ASP A 115 14.97 -13.80 -6.14
CA ASP A 115 15.53 -15.05 -6.70
C ASP A 115 17.02 -15.20 -6.30
#